data_AF-A0A970JMU6-F1
#
_entry.id   AF-A0A970JMU6-F1
#
_cell.length_a   1.000
_cell.length_b   1.000
_cell.length_c   1.000
_cell.angle_alpha   90.00
_cell.angle_beta   90.00
_cell.angle_gamma   90.00
#
_symmetry.space_group_name_H-M   'P 1'
#
loop_
_entity.id
_entity.type
_entity.pdbx_description
1 polymer ?
#
loop_
_entity_poly.entity_id
_entity_poly.type
_entity_poly.pdbx_seq_one_letter_code
_entity_poly.pdbx_strand_id
1 'polypeptide(L)'
;MKLFNKDNDLIKSIMNLILVIWIIAGIVISYRSAVDLMFDYEAYTYEEYQTKYCIEEEEQICKQRFESDQYNQDREKRDQMKVLINSVGNVIIVGAFIFFLNRDKK
;
A
#
# COMPACT_ATOMS: atom_id res chain seq x y z
N MET A 1 -13.85 35.84 -28.61
CA MET A 1 -13.52 35.04 -27.41
C MET A 1 -12.56 33.92 -27.83
N LYS A 2 -11.25 34.18 -27.83
CA LYS A 2 -10.20 33.18 -28.15
C LYS A 2 -9.61 32.69 -26.84
N LEU A 3 -10.26 31.70 -26.21
CA LEU A 3 -9.78 31.03 -24.99
C LEU A 3 -9.38 29.55 -25.26
N PHE A 4 -9.37 29.17 -26.54
CA PHE A 4 -8.93 27.88 -27.02
C PHE A 4 -7.90 28.14 -28.11
N ASN A 5 -6.61 27.96 -27.81
CA ASN A 5 -5.58 27.71 -28.82
C ASN A 5 -4.26 27.37 -28.10
N LYS A 6 -3.83 26.12 -28.23
CA LYS A 6 -2.47 25.60 -27.94
C LYS A 6 -2.04 25.48 -26.47
N ASP A 7 -2.15 26.53 -25.66
CA ASP A 7 -1.62 26.47 -24.28
C ASP A 7 -2.44 25.54 -23.36
N ASN A 8 -3.76 25.51 -23.58
CA ASN A 8 -4.68 24.66 -22.81
C ASN A 8 -4.48 23.16 -23.12
N ASP A 9 -4.06 22.81 -24.34
CA ASP A 9 -3.72 21.43 -24.73
C ASP A 9 -2.37 21.01 -24.14
N LEU A 10 -1.40 21.91 -24.12
CA LEU A 10 -0.08 21.66 -23.54
C LEU A 10 -0.20 21.43 -22.01
N ILE A 11 -0.98 22.27 -21.32
CA ILE A 11 -1.27 22.12 -19.89
C ILE A 11 -2.01 20.80 -19.62
N LYS A 12 -3.05 20.45 -20.40
CA LYS A 12 -3.76 19.17 -20.26
C LYS A 12 -2.83 17.97 -20.48
N SER A 13 -1.96 18.02 -21.48
CA SER A 13 -1.01 16.94 -21.77
C SER A 13 -0.02 16.74 -20.62
N ILE A 14 0.50 17.83 -20.06
CA ILE A 14 1.41 17.77 -18.90
C ILE A 14 0.68 17.23 -17.66
N MET A 15 -0.54 17.71 -17.38
CA MET A 15 -1.33 17.21 -16.26
C MET A 15 -1.64 15.71 -16.41
N ASN A 16 -2.06 15.26 -17.59
CA ASN A 16 -2.30 13.84 -17.84
C ASN A 16 -1.04 13.01 -17.62
N LEU A 17 0.13 13.47 -18.07
CA LEU A 17 1.41 12.78 -17.84
C LEU A 17 1.70 12.62 -16.33
N ILE A 18 1.55 13.70 -15.56
CA ILE A 18 1.77 13.69 -14.11
C ILE A 18 0.80 12.73 -13.42
N LEU A 19 -0.48 12.78 -13.78
CA LEU A 19 -1.52 11.94 -13.18
C LEU A 19 -1.29 10.45 -13.51
N VAL A 20 -0.84 10.13 -14.73
CA VAL A 20 -0.48 8.76 -15.12
C VAL A 20 0.72 8.25 -14.31
N ILE A 21 1.78 9.05 -14.17
CA ILE A 21 2.94 8.68 -13.34
C ILE A 21 2.50 8.44 -11.89
N TRP A 22 1.60 9.28 -11.37
CA TRP A 22 1.05 9.12 -10.02
C TRP A 22 0.27 7.81 -9.86
N ILE A 23 -0.58 7.45 -10.83
CA ILE A 23 -1.30 6.18 -10.82
C ILE A 23 -0.33 5.00 -10.83
N ILE A 24 0.70 5.03 -11.68
CA ILE A 24 1.70 3.95 -11.74
C ILE A 24 2.38 3.78 -10.38
N ALA A 25 2.81 4.88 -9.75
CA ALA A 25 3.40 4.83 -8.41
C ALA A 25 2.43 4.25 -7.36
N GLY A 26 1.16 4.68 -7.39
CA GLY A 26 0.12 4.16 -6.50
C GLY A 26 -0.15 2.67 -6.69
N ILE A 27 -0.16 2.18 -7.94
CA ILE A 27 -0.32 0.75 -8.26
C ILE A 27 0.86 -0.05 -7.72
N VAL A 28 2.10 0.42 -7.92
CA VAL A 28 3.31 -0.28 -7.42
C VAL A 28 3.29 -0.39 -5.91
N ILE A 29 2.94 0.69 -5.19
CA ILE A 29 2.82 0.68 -3.73
C ILE A 29 1.73 -0.30 -3.30
N SER A 30 0.55 -0.23 -3.92
CA SER A 30 -0.57 -1.12 -3.62
C SER A 30 -0.19 -2.59 -3.84
N TYR A 31 0.48 -2.89 -4.94
CA TYR A 31 0.92 -4.25 -5.26
C TYR A 31 1.89 -4.78 -4.20
N ARG A 32 2.90 -3.99 -3.81
CA ARG A 32 3.84 -4.40 -2.75
C ARG A 32 3.13 -4.67 -1.44
N SER A 33 2.30 -3.73 -0.96
CA SER A 33 1.57 -3.91 0.30
C SER A 33 0.61 -5.11 0.25
N ALA A 34 0.02 -5.41 -0.91
CA ALA A 34 -0.83 -6.59 -1.08
C ALA A 34 -0.02 -7.90 -1.04
N VAL A 35 1.17 -7.93 -1.63
CA VAL A 35 2.07 -9.09 -1.55
C VAL A 35 2.54 -9.33 -0.12
N ASP A 36 3.01 -8.29 0.57
CA ASP A 36 3.49 -8.41 1.96
C ASP A 36 2.38 -8.93 2.89
N LEU A 37 1.14 -8.45 2.72
CA LEU A 37 -0.02 -8.94 3.47
C LEU A 37 -0.38 -10.41 3.18
N MET A 38 -0.15 -10.89 1.96
CA MET A 38 -0.54 -12.24 1.56
C MET A 38 0.52 -13.31 1.87
N PHE A 39 1.80 -12.94 1.91
CA PHE A 39 2.88 -13.93 1.95
C PHE A 39 3.78 -13.87 3.19
N ASP A 40 3.79 -12.80 3.99
CA ASP A 40 4.92 -12.54 4.89
C ASP A 40 4.68 -12.78 6.39
N TYR A 41 3.68 -13.58 6.75
CA TYR A 41 3.44 -13.91 8.16
C TYR A 41 3.22 -15.40 8.38
N GLU A 42 4.32 -16.13 8.55
CA GLU A 42 4.28 -17.43 9.24
C GLU A 42 3.78 -17.19 10.67
N ALA A 43 2.51 -17.51 10.91
CA ALA A 43 1.93 -17.47 12.24
C ALA A 43 2.41 -18.71 13.00
N TYR A 44 3.51 -18.57 13.74
CA TYR A 44 3.97 -19.63 14.63
C TYR A 44 3.02 -19.80 15.81
N THR A 45 2.74 -21.05 16.16
CA THR A 45 2.29 -21.38 17.51
C THR A 45 3.43 -21.14 18.51
N TYR A 46 3.08 -20.98 19.79
CA TYR A 46 4.10 -20.80 20.83
C TYR A 46 5.09 -21.99 20.88
N GLU A 47 4.61 -23.22 20.69
CA GLU A 47 5.44 -24.43 20.68
C GLU A 47 6.46 -24.44 19.53
N GLU A 48 6.05 -24.02 18.33
CA GLU A 48 6.94 -23.87 17.17
C GLU A 48 7.95 -22.75 17.38
N TYR A 49 7.51 -21.61 17.91
CA TYR A 49 8.36 -20.47 18.21
C TYR A 49 9.42 -20.84 19.27
N GLN A 50 9.01 -21.50 20.35
CA GLN A 50 9.88 -21.94 21.43
C GLN A 50 10.96 -22.89 20.91
N THR A 51 10.58 -23.88 20.10
CA THR A 51 11.50 -24.86 19.52
C THR A 51 12.53 -24.20 18.60
N LYS A 52 12.13 -23.14 17.89
CA LYS A 52 12.97 -22.46 16.89
C LYS A 52 13.88 -21.38 17.48
N TYR A 53 13.42 -20.66 18.51
CA TYR A 53 14.07 -19.44 18.99
C TYR A 53 14.49 -19.45 20.47
N CYS A 54 13.97 -20.36 21.30
CA CYS A 54 14.12 -20.30 22.76
C CYS A 54 14.87 -21.51 23.36
N ILE A 55 15.83 -22.08 22.64
CA ILE A 55 16.53 -23.33 23.02
C ILE A 55 17.20 -23.25 24.40
N GLU A 56 17.64 -22.07 24.83
CA GLU A 56 18.34 -21.85 26.13
C GLU A 56 17.76 -20.67 26.95
N GLU A 57 16.58 -20.15 26.58
CA GLU A 57 15.95 -19.03 27.30
C GLU A 57 15.01 -19.52 28.41
N GLU A 58 14.88 -18.74 29.50
CA GLU A 58 13.85 -18.98 30.51
C GLU A 58 12.45 -18.85 29.89
N GLU A 59 11.55 -19.77 30.25
CA GLU A 59 10.20 -19.87 29.67
C GLU A 59 9.41 -18.54 29.73
N GLN A 60 9.54 -17.78 30.83
CA GLN A 60 8.86 -16.49 30.98
C GLN A 60 9.37 -15.43 29.99
N ILE A 61 10.68 -15.42 29.71
CA ILE A 61 11.30 -14.48 28.77
C ILE A 61 10.88 -14.83 27.34
N CYS A 62 10.93 -16.13 26.99
CA CYS A 62 10.52 -16.62 25.68
C CYS A 62 9.05 -16.28 25.40
N LYS A 63 8.16 -16.47 26.38
CA LYS A 63 6.74 -16.16 26.24
C LYS A 63 6.47 -14.67 26.03
N GLN A 64 7.14 -13.80 26.79
CA GLN A 64 7.03 -12.35 26.58
C GLN A 64 7.52 -11.93 25.19
N ARG A 65 8.58 -12.56 24.69
CA ARG A 65 9.10 -12.28 23.34
C ARG A 65 8.11 -12.72 22.26
N PHE A 66 7.53 -13.91 22.40
CA PHE A 66 6.49 -14.40 21.50
C PHE A 66 5.27 -13.45 21.46
N GLU A 67 4.77 -13.02 22.62
CA GLU A 67 3.64 -12.07 22.70
C GLU A 67 4.00 -10.71 22.06
N SER A 68 5.22 -10.22 22.29
CA SER A 68 5.73 -8.99 21.66
C SER A 68 5.82 -9.14 20.13
N ASP A 69 6.34 -10.25 19.64
CA ASP A 69 6.46 -10.51 18.20
C ASP A 69 5.08 -10.62 17.55
N GLN A 70 4.13 -11.31 18.17
CA GLN A 70 2.74 -11.35 17.69
C GLN A 70 2.12 -9.94 17.63
N TYR A 71 2.33 -9.12 18.66
CA TYR A 71 1.83 -7.75 18.67
C TYR A 71 2.45 -6.90 17.55
N ASN A 72 3.75 -7.04 17.31
CA ASN A 72 4.45 -6.32 16.24
C ASN A 72 3.97 -6.77 14.86
N GLN A 73 3.79 -8.07 14.64
CA GLN A 73 3.23 -8.60 13.39
C GLN A 73 1.82 -8.06 13.14
N ASP A 74 0.95 -8.06 14.15
CA ASP A 74 -0.40 -7.51 14.04
C ASP A 74 -0.39 -6.01 13.74
N ARG A 75 0.56 -5.28 14.33
CA ARG A 75 0.73 -3.85 14.07
C ARG A 75 1.18 -3.61 12.63
N GLU A 76 2.19 -4.34 12.15
CA GLU A 76 2.67 -4.21 10.78
C GLU A 76 1.58 -4.56 9.76
N LYS A 77 0.83 -5.65 9.97
CA LYS A 77 -0.34 -5.99 9.13
C LYS A 77 -1.34 -4.86 9.05
N ARG A 78 -1.68 -4.23 10.20
CA ARG A 78 -2.60 -3.09 10.22
C ARG A 78 -2.04 -1.90 9.46
N ASP A 79 -0.74 -1.61 9.59
CA ASP A 79 -0.12 -0.49 8.92
C ASP A 79 0.01 -0.73 7.41
N GLN A 80 0.38 -1.94 6.98
CA GLN A 80 0.35 -2.35 5.56
C GLN A 80 -1.06 -2.27 4.97
N MET A 81 -2.09 -2.71 5.71
CA MET A 81 -3.48 -2.60 5.29
C MET A 81 -3.91 -1.13 5.10
N LYS A 82 -3.51 -0.23 6.01
CA LYS A 82 -3.78 1.22 5.84
C LYS A 82 -3.09 1.77 4.61
N VAL A 83 -1.82 1.39 4.38
CA VAL A 83 -1.06 1.81 3.18
C VAL A 83 -1.79 1.33 1.92
N LEU A 84 -2.20 0.07 1.88
CA LEU A 84 -2.94 -0.52 0.75
C LEU A 84 -4.26 0.22 0.49
N ILE A 85 -5.08 0.44 1.52
CA ILE A 85 -6.35 1.15 1.39
C ILE A 85 -6.12 2.57 0.85
N ASN A 86 -5.11 3.27 1.39
CA ASN A 86 -4.81 4.64 0.99
C ASN A 86 -4.25 4.71 -0.45
N SER A 87 -3.39 3.77 -0.84
CA SER A 87 -2.81 3.74 -2.19
C SER A 87 -3.86 3.36 -3.23
N VAL A 88 -4.71 2.36 -2.95
CA VAL A 88 -5.83 1.98 -3.82
C VAL A 88 -6.84 3.13 -3.94
N GLY A 89 -7.19 3.75 -2.80
CA GLY A 89 -8.09 4.92 -2.79
C GLY A 89 -7.55 6.06 -3.65
N ASN A 90 -6.26 6.38 -3.53
CA ASN A 90 -5.62 7.39 -4.37
C ASN A 90 -5.64 7.02 -5.86
N VAL A 91 -5.35 5.76 -6.22
CA VAL A 91 -5.43 5.30 -7.61
C VAL A 91 -6.84 5.46 -8.17
N ILE A 92 -7.87 5.12 -7.39
CA ILE A 92 -9.28 5.28 -7.80
C ILE A 92 -9.63 6.76 -7.98
N ILE A 93 -9.28 7.61 -7.02
CA ILE A 93 -9.59 9.06 -7.07
C ILE A 93 -8.90 9.71 -8.27
N VAL A 94 -7.60 9.47 -8.44
CA VAL A 94 -6.82 10.03 -9.55
C VAL A 94 -7.30 9.47 -10.89
N GLY A 95 -7.60 8.17 -10.95
CA GLY A 95 -8.16 7.53 -12.15
C GLY A 95 -9.52 8.13 -12.54
N ALA A 96 -10.41 8.35 -11.57
CA ALA A 96 -11.68 9.04 -11.80
C ALA A 96 -11.45 10.47 -12.29
N PHE A 97 -10.49 11.20 -11.73
CA PHE A 97 -10.16 12.55 -12.16
C PHE A 97 -9.66 12.60 -13.61
N ILE A 98 -8.75 11.70 -14.00
CA ILE A 98 -8.31 11.55 -15.40
C ILE A 98 -9.50 11.23 -16.29
N PHE A 99 -10.37 10.31 -15.88
CA PHE A 99 -11.56 9.96 -16.65
C PHE A 99 -12.47 11.16 -16.87
N PHE A 100 -12.76 11.95 -15.83
CA PHE A 100 -13.59 13.15 -15.96
C PHE A 100 -12.92 14.26 -16.78
N LEU A 101 -11.59 14.42 -16.69
CA LEU A 101 -10.84 15.39 -17.49
C LEU A 101 -10.85 15.07 -18.98
N ASN A 102 -10.80 13.78 -19.33
CA ASN A 102 -10.74 13.30 -20.71
C ASN A 102 -12.11 12.86 -21.25
N ARG A 103 -13.17 12.89 -20.43
CA ARG A 103 -14.53 12.65 -20.90
C ARG A 103 -14.94 13.81 -21.80
N ASP A 104 -15.02 13.55 -23.10
CA ASP A 104 -15.58 14.50 -24.05
C ASP A 104 -16.95 14.98 -23.55
N LYS A 105 -17.08 16.30 -23.39
CA LYS A 105 -18.38 16.93 -23.21
C LYS A 105 -19.08 16.87 -24.57
N LYS A 106 -19.81 15.78 -24.83
CA LYS A 106 -20.94 15.86 -25.78
C LYS A 106 -21.94 16.89 -25.28
#